data_AF-A0A6G0JYP4-F1
#
_entry.id   AF-A0A6G0JYP4-F1
#
_cell.length_a   1.000
_cell.length_b   1.000
_cell.length_c   1.000
_cell.angle_alpha   90.00
_cell.angle_beta   90.00
_cell.angle_gamma   90.00
#
_symmetry.space_group_name_H-M   'P 1'
#
loop_
_entity.id
_entity.type
_entity.pdbx_description
1 polymer ?
#
loop_
_entity_poly.entity_id
_entity_poly.type
_entity_poly.pdbx_seq_one_letter_code
_entity_poly.pdbx_strand_id
1 'polypeptide(L)' 'MAVPGFDKILANGLEEKTAKALQLEVVAKELGCTLPQLAIAWCVANTNVSTVLLGASSIDQLEENLKQRCANLH' A
#
# COMPACT_ATOMS: atom_id res chain seq x y z
N MET A 1 6.39 -1.10 -20.29
CA MET A 1 7.74 -0.56 -20.57
C MET A 1 8.55 -0.72 -19.28
N ALA A 2 9.54 -1.63 -19.25
CA ALA A 2 10.34 -1.87 -18.05
C ALA A 2 11.42 -0.79 -17.94
N VAL A 3 11.53 -0.17 -16.76
CA VAL A 3 12.51 0.90 -16.52
C VAL A 3 13.89 0.26 -16.30
N PRO A 4 14.92 0.59 -17.08
CA PRO A 4 16.24 -0.03 -16.93
C PRO A 4 16.79 0.18 -15.51
N GLY A 5 17.15 -0.91 -14.83
CA GLY A 5 17.71 -0.88 -13.47
C GLY A 5 16.69 -1.00 -12.33
N PHE A 6 15.39 -1.02 -12.62
CA PHE A 6 14.33 -1.21 -11.61
C PHE A 6 14.45 -2.57 -10.90
N ASP A 7 14.86 -3.61 -11.63
CA ASP A 7 15.05 -4.95 -11.09
C ASP A 7 16.13 -5.00 -10.00
N LYS A 8 17.16 -4.16 -10.08
CA LYS A 8 18.23 -4.08 -9.06
C LYS A 8 17.75 -3.40 -7.78
N ILE A 9 16.80 -2.47 -7.87
CA ILE A 9 16.16 -1.83 -6.71
C ILE A 9 15.31 -2.86 -5.98
N LEU A 10 14.58 -3.68 -6.73
CA LEU A 10 13.75 -4.76 -6.22
C LEU A 10 14.60 -5.94 -5.70
N ALA A 11 15.78 -6.22 -6.26
CA ALA A 11 16.61 -7.33 -5.81
C ALA A 11 17.08 -7.22 -4.34
N ASN A 12 17.02 -6.04 -3.71
CA ASN A 12 17.42 -5.87 -2.31
C ASN A 12 16.26 -6.18 -1.33
N GLY A 13 16.15 -7.47 -0.95
CA GLY A 13 15.29 -7.92 0.14
C GLY A 13 13.79 -7.89 -0.17
N LEU A 14 13.40 -7.90 -1.45
CA LEU A 14 11.99 -7.92 -1.85
C LEU A 14 11.26 -9.15 -1.33
N GLU A 15 11.88 -10.33 -1.36
CA GLU A 15 11.24 -11.56 -0.88
C GLU A 15 10.86 -11.44 0.61
N GLU A 16 11.79 -10.95 1.44
CA GLU A 16 11.55 -10.73 2.87
C GLU A 16 10.47 -9.65 3.11
N LYS A 17 10.55 -8.53 2.39
CA LYS A 17 9.56 -7.45 2.50
C LYS A 17 8.18 -7.90 2.06
N THR A 18 8.10 -8.72 1.01
CA THR A 18 6.84 -9.28 0.50
C THR A 18 6.27 -10.26 1.51
N ALA A 19 7.10 -11.13 2.12
CA ALA A 19 6.65 -12.04 3.17
C ALA A 19 6.06 -11.28 4.37
N LYS A 20 6.67 -10.18 4.79
CA LYS A 20 6.12 -9.31 5.86
C LYS A 20 4.82 -8.62 5.43
N ALA A 21 4.74 -8.13 4.19
CA ALA A 21 3.52 -7.52 3.68
C ALA A 21 2.34 -8.52 3.65
N LEU A 22 2.59 -9.78 3.29
CA LEU A 22 1.58 -10.83 3.32
C LEU A 22 1.07 -11.13 4.73
N GLN A 23 1.91 -11.01 5.76
CA GLN A 23 1.47 -11.17 7.15
C GLN A 23 0.50 -10.05 7.57
N LEU A 24 0.66 -8.83 7.02
CA LEU A 24 -0.24 -7.70 7.29
C LEU A 24 -1.61 -7.85 6.63
N GLU A 25 -1.78 -8.79 5.68
CA GLU A 25 -3.07 -9.05 5.03
C GLU A 25 -4.13 -9.52 6.05
N VAL A 26 -3.73 -10.22 7.12
CA VAL A 26 -4.63 -10.62 8.19
C VAL A 26 -5.23 -9.41 8.89
N VAL A 27 -4.40 -8.42 9.23
CA VAL A 27 -4.82 -7.17 9.86
C VAL A 27 -5.72 -6.36 8.92
N ALA A 28 -5.37 -6.30 7.63
CA ALA A 28 -6.20 -5.63 6.63
C ALA A 28 -7.61 -6.24 6.57
N LYS A 29 -7.71 -7.58 6.60
CA LYS A 29 -8.98 -8.32 6.63
C LYS A 29 -9.79 -8.06 7.90
N GLU A 30 -9.16 -8.03 9.07
CA GLU A 30 -9.82 -7.70 10.34
C GLU A 30 -10.40 -6.27 10.34
N LEU A 31 -9.71 -5.33 9.70
CA LEU A 31 -10.16 -3.95 9.53
C LEU A 31 -11.14 -3.76 8.37
N GLY A 32 -11.41 -4.81 7.58
CA GLY A 32 -12.34 -4.77 6.45
C GLY A 32 -11.83 -3.97 5.25
N CYS A 33 -10.51 -3.90 5.05
CA CYS A 33 -9.86 -3.17 3.95
C CYS A 33 -8.90 -4.08 3.16
N THR A 34 -8.48 -3.62 1.98
CA THR A 34 -7.43 -4.30 1.21
C THR A 34 -6.04 -3.89 1.69
N LEU A 35 -5.03 -4.73 1.45
CA LEU A 35 -3.65 -4.43 1.86
C LEU A 35 -3.13 -3.08 1.26
N PRO A 36 -3.40 -2.74 -0.01
CA PRO A 36 -3.09 -1.40 -0.53
C PRO A 36 -3.81 -0.28 0.22
N GLN A 37 -5.08 -0.50 0.59
CA GLN A 37 -5.84 0.50 1.35
C GLN A 37 -5.23 0.73 2.73
N LEU A 38 -4.86 -0.34 3.45
CA LEU A 38 -4.19 -0.27 4.74
C LEU A 38 -2.87 0.53 4.66
N ALA A 39 -2.06 0.30 3.62
CA ALA A 39 -0.80 1.01 3.42
C ALA A 39 -1.00 2.51 3.22
N ILE A 40 -2.02 2.91 2.45
CA ILE A 40 -2.37 4.31 2.22
C ILE A 40 -2.88 4.94 3.52
N ALA A 41 -3.78 4.27 4.24
CA ALA A 41 -4.30 4.75 5.52
C ALA A 41 -3.18 4.98 6.54
N TRP A 42 -2.19 4.08 6.61
CA TRP A 42 -1.02 4.22 7.46
C TRP A 42 -0.18 5.46 7.12
N CYS A 43 0.04 5.72 5.83
CA CYS A 43 0.76 6.90 5.37
C CYS A 43 0.04 8.20 5.75
N VAL A 44 -1.29 8.25 5.60
CA VAL A 44 -2.11 9.42 5.93
C VAL A 44 -2.22 9.65 7.44
N ALA A 45 -2.23 8.58 8.25
CA ALA A 45 -2.28 8.68 9.70
C ALA A 45 -1.01 9.30 10.32
N ASN A 46 0.10 9.32 9.58
CA ASN A 46 1.34 9.91 10.05
C ASN A 46 1.30 11.44 9.96
N THR A 47 1.35 12.13 11.10
CA THR A 47 1.33 13.61 11.19
C THR A 47 2.50 14.30 10.47
N ASN A 48 3.58 13.58 10.17
CA ASN A 48 4.72 14.11 9.43
C ASN A 48 4.55 14.02 7.90
N VAL A 49 3.46 13.41 7.43
CA VAL A 49 3.15 13.25 6.01
C VAL A 49 2.01 14.19 5.65
N SER A 50 2.28 15.16 4.78
CA SER A 50 1.26 16.12 4.31
C SER A 50 0.50 15.63 3.08
N THR A 51 1.13 14.78 2.25
CA THR A 51 0.57 14.29 0.99
C THR A 51 1.06 12.88 0.69
N VAL A 52 0.16 12.03 0.20
CA VAL A 52 0.48 10.68 -0.29
C VAL A 52 0.32 10.64 -1.81
N LEU A 53 1.39 10.32 -2.54
CA LEU A 53 1.36 10.16 -4.00
C LEU A 53 0.95 8.73 -4.35
N LEU A 54 -0.12 8.57 -5.12
CA LEU A 54 -0.65 7.28 -5.55
C LEU A 54 -0.42 7.07 -7.04
N GLY A 55 0.07 5.88 -7.41
CA GLY A 55 0.07 5.39 -8.78
C GLY A 55 -1.04 4.36 -8.98
N ALA A 56 -1.79 4.47 -10.07
CA ALA A 56 -2.78 3.48 -10.46
C ALA A 56 -2.70 3.24 -11.97
N SER A 57 -2.82 1.98 -12.38
CA SER A 57 -2.77 1.57 -13.79
C SER A 57 -4.14 1.66 -14.47
N SER A 58 -5.22 1.85 -13.70
CA SER A 58 -6.58 2.02 -14.19
C SER A 58 -7.39 2.92 -13.23
N ILE A 59 -8.51 3.44 -13.72
CA ILE A 59 -9.45 4.22 -12.91
C ILE A 59 -10.05 3.36 -11.80
N ASP A 60 -10.44 2.12 -12.09
CA ASP A 60 -11.01 1.22 -11.08
C ASP A 60 -10.04 0.96 -9.91
N GLN A 61 -8.75 0.79 -10.19
CA GLN A 61 -7.72 0.64 -9.16
C GLN A 61 -7.56 1.93 -8.35
N LEU A 62 -7.61 3.09 -9.01
CA LEU A 62 -7.56 4.38 -8.32
C LEU A 62 -8.77 4.54 -7.40
N GLU A 63 -9.98 4.22 -7.87
CA GLU A 63 -11.19 4.26 -7.07
C GLU A 63 -11.13 3.30 -5.89
N GLU A 64 -10.61 2.08 -6.08
CA GLU A 64 -10.39 1.12 -4.99
C GLU A 64 -9.42 1.69 -3.95
N ASN A 65 -8.28 2.25 -4.39
CA ASN A 65 -7.30 2.88 -3.51
C ASN A 65 -7.89 4.06 -2.73
N LEU A 66 -8.82 4.81 -3.34
CA LEU A 66 -9.46 5.99 -2.75
C LEU A 66 -10.71 5.67 -1.91
N LYS A 67 -11.34 4.51 -2.09
CA LYS A 67 -12.51 4.03 -1.32
C LYS A 67 -12.20 3.75 0.16
N GLN A 68 -11.13 4.34 0.69
CA GLN A 68 -10.62 4.25 2.06
C GLN A 68 -11.75 4.24 3.10
N ARG A 69 -12.12 3.03 3.52
CA ARG A 69 -12.94 2.74 4.69
C ARG A 69 -12.09 1.99 5.70
N CYS A 70 -10.91 2.51 6.04
CA CYS A 70 -10.27 2.10 7.28
C CYS A 70 -11.01 2.83 8.40
N ALA A 71 -11.96 2.13 9.04
CA ALA A 71 -12.61 2.64 10.23
C ALA A 71 -11.53 2.85 11.31
N ASN A 72 -11.24 4.12 11.63
CA ASN A 72 -10.47 4.55 12.79
C ASN A 72 -9.13 3.83 13.00
N LEU A 73 -8.10 4.25 12.28
CA LEU A 73 -6.71 4.09 12.74
C LEU A 73 -6.44 5.21 13.77
N HIS A 74 -7.05 5.11 14.96
CA HIS A 74 -6.76 5.95 16.12
C HIS A 74 -6.19 5.07 17.24
#